data_AF-A0A948F3H8-F1
#
_entry.id   AF-A0A948F3H8-F1
#
_cell.length_a   1.000
_cell.length_b   1.000
_cell.length_c   1.000
_cell.angle_alpha   90.00
_cell.angle_beta   90.00
_cell.angle_gamma   90.00
#
_symmetry.space_group_name_H-M   'P 1'
#
loop_
_entity.id
_entity.type
_entity.pdbx_description
1 polymer ?
#
loop_
_entity_poly.entity_id
_entity_poly.type
_entity_poly.pdbx_seq_one_letter_code
_entity_poly.pdbx_strand_id
1 'polypeptide(L)'
;MLQQTFLHLPGVGEYSERRFWRAGIRDWPVFLEARGGGIVRGRRFDRLAPAVEESIERYTAGDWKHFEACLPSAHKWRVLGDLADRALYVDIETTGFVGPEAITVIGTYDGRTARAFVAERDLEKAVEVIEAHPLIVTFNGAAFDMPLIRRHFRHHRF
;
A
#
# COMPACT_ATOMS: atom_id res chain seq x y z
N MET A 1 0.81 -12.31 -2.56
CA MET A 1 1.01 -11.15 -1.68
C MET A 1 -0.37 -10.54 -1.43
N LEU A 2 -0.50 -9.50 -0.59
CA LEU A 2 -1.70 -9.07 0.17
C LEU A 2 -2.63 -10.19 0.73
N GLN A 3 -3.32 -10.94 -0.12
CA GLN A 3 -4.14 -12.10 0.24
C GLN A 3 -3.41 -13.19 1.04
N GLN A 4 -2.07 -13.20 0.99
CA GLN A 4 -1.22 -14.16 1.69
C GLN A 4 -0.65 -13.64 3.02
N THR A 5 -0.95 -12.38 3.39
CA THR A 5 -0.57 -11.82 4.68
C THR A 5 -1.75 -11.82 5.64
N PHE A 6 -1.45 -11.96 6.93
CA PHE A 6 -2.45 -11.84 8.00
C PHE A 6 -2.13 -10.69 8.96
N LEU A 7 -1.07 -9.93 8.67
CA LEU A 7 -0.52 -8.88 9.54
C LEU A 7 -1.41 -7.65 9.69
N HIS A 8 -2.36 -7.46 8.78
CA HIS A 8 -3.38 -6.41 8.88
C HIS A 8 -4.50 -6.79 9.86
N LEU A 9 -4.58 -8.05 10.29
CA LEU A 9 -5.62 -8.51 11.19
C LEU A 9 -5.33 -8.16 12.66
N PRO A 10 -6.34 -7.77 13.45
CA PRO A 10 -6.15 -7.39 14.85
C PRO A 10 -5.50 -8.49 15.70
N GLY A 11 -4.36 -8.17 16.31
CA GLY A 11 -3.63 -9.09 17.19
C GLY A 11 -2.93 -10.24 16.45
N VAL A 12 -2.63 -10.07 15.16
CA VAL A 12 -1.79 -10.99 14.39
C VAL A 12 -0.45 -10.30 14.08
N GLY A 13 0.61 -10.74 14.75
CA GLY A 13 1.99 -10.39 14.40
C GLY A 13 2.67 -11.49 13.57
N GLU A 14 3.90 -11.23 13.12
CA GLU A 14 4.63 -12.15 12.22
C GLU A 14 4.77 -13.58 12.74
N TYR A 15 4.93 -13.75 14.07
CA TYR A 15 5.00 -15.08 14.66
C TYR A 15 3.71 -15.88 14.39
N SER A 16 2.55 -15.21 14.52
CA SER A 16 1.25 -15.84 14.29
C SER A 16 1.00 -16.09 12.81
N GLU A 17 1.37 -15.14 11.94
CA GLU A 17 1.36 -15.32 10.49
C GLU A 17 2.18 -16.54 10.06
N ARG A 18 3.43 -16.65 10.49
CA ARG A 18 4.29 -17.80 10.18
C ARG A 18 3.70 -19.11 10.67
N ARG A 19 2.97 -19.10 11.80
CA ARG A 19 2.27 -20.28 12.31
C ARG A 19 1.10 -20.67 11.41
N PHE A 20 0.34 -19.72 10.87
CA PHE A 20 -0.69 -20.02 9.86
C PHE A 20 -0.08 -20.67 8.62
N TRP A 21 1.00 -20.08 8.08
CA TRP A 21 1.67 -20.63 6.89
C TRP A 21 2.20 -22.05 7.09
N ARG A 22 2.82 -22.33 8.24
CA ARG A 22 3.30 -23.69 8.59
C ARG A 22 2.17 -24.69 8.74
N ALA A 23 0.98 -24.24 9.13
CA ALA A 23 -0.22 -25.07 9.19
C ALA A 23 -0.91 -25.23 7.81
N GLY A 24 -0.31 -24.73 6.73
CA GLY A 24 -0.88 -24.79 5.37
C GLY A 24 -1.86 -23.67 5.05
N ILE A 25 -2.19 -22.79 6.01
CA ILE A 25 -3.06 -21.65 5.81
C ILE A 25 -2.25 -20.52 5.18
N ARG A 26 -2.23 -20.48 3.85
CA ARG A 26 -1.35 -19.59 3.08
C ARG A 26 -2.03 -18.33 2.55
N ASP A 27 -3.35 -18.30 2.55
CA ASP A 27 -4.15 -17.17 2.09
C ASP A 27 -5.51 -17.09 2.81
N TRP A 28 -6.27 -16.03 2.52
CA TRP A 28 -7.58 -15.77 3.12
C TRP A 28 -8.64 -16.83 2.79
N PRO A 29 -8.79 -17.32 1.55
CA PRO A 29 -9.74 -18.40 1.25
C PRO A 29 -9.43 -19.68 2.05
N VAL A 30 -8.18 -20.12 2.07
CA VAL A 30 -7.77 -21.32 2.83
C VAL A 30 -7.98 -21.11 4.33
N PHE A 31 -7.84 -19.88 4.84
CA PHE A 31 -8.18 -19.57 6.23
C PHE A 31 -9.68 -19.82 6.49
N LEU A 32 -10.59 -19.31 5.66
CA LEU A 32 -12.02 -19.51 5.85
C LEU A 32 -12.45 -20.98 5.70
N GLU A 33 -11.85 -21.71 4.75
CA GLU A 33 -12.09 -23.15 4.56
C GLU A 33 -11.62 -23.99 5.76
N ALA A 34 -10.42 -23.69 6.31
CA ALA A 34 -9.88 -24.40 7.46
C ALA A 34 -10.76 -24.31 8.71
N ARG A 35 -11.54 -23.22 8.84
CA ARG A 35 -12.61 -23.07 9.84
C ARG A 35 -13.78 -23.99 9.55
N GLY A 36 -14.33 -23.91 8.33
CA GLY A 36 -15.53 -24.65 7.91
C GLY A 36 -15.34 -26.17 7.98
N GLY A 37 -14.14 -26.65 7.63
CA GLY A 37 -13.78 -28.07 7.71
C GLY A 37 -13.40 -28.56 9.11
N GLY A 38 -13.38 -27.69 10.13
CA GLY A 38 -13.01 -28.05 11.50
C GLY A 38 -11.55 -28.47 11.70
N ILE A 39 -10.69 -28.19 10.70
CA ILE A 39 -9.27 -28.53 10.64
C ILE A 39 -8.47 -27.69 11.64
N VAL A 40 -8.87 -26.43 11.83
CA VAL A 40 -8.29 -25.54 12.85
C VAL A 40 -9.40 -25.02 13.76
N ARG A 41 -9.25 -25.22 15.07
CA ARG A 41 -10.25 -24.88 16.09
C ARG A 41 -9.69 -23.86 17.07
N GLY A 42 -10.55 -22.96 17.56
CA GLY A 42 -10.27 -22.13 18.73
C GLY A 42 -10.78 -20.70 18.62
N ARG A 43 -11.09 -20.09 19.77
CA ARG A 43 -11.69 -18.74 19.88
C ARG A 43 -10.96 -17.66 19.08
N ARG A 44 -9.65 -17.82 18.89
CA ARG A 44 -8.84 -16.89 18.09
C ARG A 44 -9.25 -16.92 16.61
N PHE A 45 -9.52 -18.10 16.07
CA PHE A 45 -9.92 -18.27 14.68
C PHE A 45 -11.30 -17.64 14.42
N ASP A 46 -12.26 -17.94 15.30
CA ASP A 46 -13.61 -17.38 15.22
C ASP A 46 -13.63 -15.85 15.32
N ARG A 47 -12.71 -15.28 16.12
CA ARG A 47 -12.56 -13.83 16.22
C ARG A 47 -11.97 -13.19 14.96
N LEU A 48 -11.13 -13.91 14.21
CA LEU A 48 -10.43 -13.37 13.04
C LEU A 48 -11.23 -13.56 11.75
N ALA A 49 -12.10 -14.57 11.66
CA ALA A 49 -12.85 -14.87 10.44
C ALA A 49 -13.64 -13.66 9.86
N PRO A 50 -14.37 -12.86 10.66
CA PRO A 50 -15.07 -11.69 10.11
C PRO A 50 -14.13 -10.64 9.51
N ALA A 51 -12.94 -10.46 10.10
CA ALA A 51 -11.93 -9.54 9.56
C ALA A 51 -11.29 -10.07 8.26
N VAL A 52 -11.21 -11.39 8.10
CA VAL A 52 -10.75 -12.03 6.85
C VAL A 52 -11.80 -11.90 5.75
N GLU A 53 -13.08 -12.09 6.08
CA GLU A 53 -14.21 -11.86 5.16
C GLU A 53 -14.22 -10.40 4.68
N GLU A 54 -14.13 -9.43 5.60
CA GLU A 54 -14.00 -8.00 5.24
C GLU A 54 -12.78 -7.75 4.34
N SER A 55 -11.64 -8.38 4.64
CA SER A 55 -10.43 -8.23 3.80
C SER A 55 -10.67 -8.65 2.36
N ILE A 56 -11.40 -9.75 2.14
CA ILE A 56 -11.76 -10.22 0.80
C ILE A 56 -12.68 -9.23 0.09
N GLU A 57 -13.69 -8.71 0.79
CA GLU A 57 -14.62 -7.69 0.25
C GLU A 57 -13.87 -6.42 -0.16
N ARG A 58 -13.01 -5.89 0.74
CA ARG A 58 -12.20 -4.68 0.52
C ARG A 58 -11.23 -4.86 -0.64
N TYR A 59 -10.57 -6.02 -0.71
CA TYR A 59 -9.67 -6.36 -1.81
C TYR A 59 -10.42 -6.40 -3.14
N THR A 60 -11.58 -7.06 -3.18
CA THR A 60 -12.41 -7.17 -4.39
C THR A 60 -12.93 -5.81 -4.85
N ALA A 61 -13.26 -4.92 -3.91
CA ALA A 61 -13.66 -3.54 -4.20
C ALA A 61 -12.50 -2.62 -4.60
N GLY A 62 -11.25 -3.08 -4.51
CA GLY A 62 -10.06 -2.24 -4.75
C GLY A 62 -9.85 -1.15 -3.69
N ASP A 63 -10.33 -1.35 -2.46
CA ASP A 63 -10.19 -0.42 -1.35
C ASP A 63 -8.79 -0.55 -0.71
N TRP A 64 -7.76 -0.06 -1.41
CA TRP A 64 -6.37 -0.13 -0.95
C TRP A 64 -6.11 0.71 0.30
N LYS A 65 -6.93 1.74 0.54
CA LYS A 65 -6.84 2.61 1.73
C LYS A 65 -7.12 1.85 3.02
N HIS A 66 -8.02 0.85 2.97
CA HIS A 66 -8.20 -0.08 4.08
C HIS A 66 -6.88 -0.76 4.48
N PHE A 67 -6.15 -1.31 3.50
CA PHE A 67 -4.89 -2.00 3.77
C PHE A 67 -3.75 -1.06 4.14
N GLU A 68 -3.72 0.17 3.60
CA GLU A 68 -2.78 1.20 4.03
C GLU A 68 -2.94 1.54 5.52
N ALA A 69 -4.19 1.59 6.01
CA ALA A 69 -4.48 1.89 7.41
C ALA A 69 -4.16 0.73 8.35
N CYS A 70 -4.34 -0.52 7.90
CA CYS A 70 -4.24 -1.70 8.76
C CYS A 70 -2.87 -2.41 8.69
N LEU A 71 -2.13 -2.32 7.58
CA LEU A 71 -0.81 -2.95 7.49
C LEU A 71 0.26 -2.14 8.23
N PRO A 72 1.12 -2.80 9.03
CA PRO A 72 2.30 -2.15 9.58
C PRO A 72 3.20 -1.61 8.47
N SER A 73 3.82 -0.45 8.68
CA SER A 73 4.63 0.25 7.66
C SER A 73 5.70 -0.64 7.02
N ALA A 74 6.38 -1.48 7.81
CA ALA A 74 7.41 -2.41 7.33
C ALA A 74 6.88 -3.53 6.39
N HIS A 75 5.55 -3.67 6.28
CA HIS A 75 4.90 -4.69 5.46
C HIS A 75 4.01 -4.11 4.37
N LYS A 76 3.88 -2.78 4.26
CA LYS A 76 3.11 -2.13 3.19
C LYS A 76 3.62 -2.49 1.80
N TRP A 77 4.91 -2.77 1.64
CA TRP A 77 5.50 -3.25 0.39
C TRP A 77 4.83 -4.52 -0.17
N ARG A 78 4.15 -5.30 0.68
CA ARG A 78 3.43 -6.51 0.25
C ARG A 78 2.28 -6.23 -0.71
N VAL A 79 1.81 -4.98 -0.81
CA VAL A 79 0.80 -4.59 -1.81
C VAL A 79 1.38 -4.56 -3.23
N LEU A 80 2.70 -4.44 -3.38
CA LEU A 80 3.37 -4.44 -4.68
C LEU A 80 3.08 -5.72 -5.46
N GLY A 81 2.93 -6.86 -4.78
CA GLY A 81 2.59 -8.12 -5.46
C GLY A 81 1.23 -8.11 -6.16
N ASP A 82 0.32 -7.21 -5.78
CA ASP A 82 -1.04 -7.11 -6.31
C ASP A 82 -1.27 -5.83 -7.14
N LEU A 83 -0.36 -4.85 -7.01
CA LEU A 83 -0.43 -3.53 -7.66
C LEU A 83 0.78 -3.18 -8.52
N ALA A 84 1.69 -4.11 -8.80
CA ALA A 84 2.91 -3.83 -9.57
C ALA A 84 2.64 -3.20 -10.93
N ASP A 85 1.58 -3.62 -11.62
CA ASP A 85 1.15 -3.11 -12.92
C ASP A 85 0.50 -1.71 -12.86
N ARG A 86 0.18 -1.25 -11.64
CA ARG A 86 -0.44 0.05 -11.33
C ARG A 86 0.41 0.88 -10.38
N ALA A 87 1.68 0.53 -10.21
CA ALA A 87 2.61 1.25 -9.36
C ALA A 87 3.17 2.48 -10.10
N LEU A 88 3.27 3.60 -9.40
CA LEU A 88 4.01 4.77 -9.84
C LEU A 88 5.25 4.92 -8.98
N TYR A 89 6.42 4.81 -9.59
CA TYR A 89 7.68 5.15 -8.96
C TYR A 89 7.86 6.67 -9.04
N VAL A 90 8.09 7.30 -7.89
CA VAL A 90 8.17 8.76 -7.76
C VAL A 90 9.47 9.14 -7.06
N ASP A 91 10.09 10.20 -7.56
CA ASP A 91 11.27 10.84 -6.97
C ASP A 91 11.19 12.36 -7.22
N ILE A 92 11.81 13.17 -6.36
CA ILE A 92 11.75 14.64 -6.46
C ILE A 92 13.13 15.27 -6.38
N GLU A 93 13.31 16.34 -7.15
CA GLU A 93 14.43 17.27 -6.97
C GLU A 93 13.93 18.54 -6.28
N THR A 94 14.77 19.13 -5.43
CA THR A 94 14.40 20.31 -4.65
C THR A 94 15.47 21.40 -4.69
N THR A 95 15.10 22.62 -4.33
CA THR A 95 16.04 23.74 -4.14
C THR A 95 16.94 23.58 -2.91
N GLY A 96 16.77 22.52 -2.11
CA GLY A 96 17.44 22.32 -0.83
C GLY A 96 16.78 23.05 0.36
N PHE A 97 15.72 23.82 0.13
CA PHE A 97 14.92 24.46 1.19
C PHE A 97 13.61 23.72 1.43
N VAL A 98 12.98 23.97 2.58
CA VAL A 98 11.68 23.38 2.93
C VAL A 98 10.56 24.41 2.73
N GLY A 99 9.72 24.19 1.73
CA GLY A 99 8.65 25.13 1.35
C GLY A 99 7.68 24.52 0.33
N PRO A 100 6.50 25.13 0.11
CA PRO A 100 5.61 24.70 -0.97
C PRO A 100 6.31 24.81 -2.34
N GLU A 101 7.10 25.86 -2.57
CA GLU A 101 7.87 26.07 -3.81
C GLU A 101 9.23 25.35 -3.81
N ALA A 102 9.44 24.37 -2.92
CA ALA A 102 10.75 23.71 -2.80
C ALA A 102 11.03 22.73 -3.94
N ILE A 103 10.01 22.15 -4.53
CA ILE A 103 10.13 21.11 -5.56
C ILE A 103 10.47 21.76 -6.90
N THR A 104 11.58 21.34 -7.51
CA THR A 104 11.99 21.81 -8.84
C THR A 104 11.61 20.81 -9.92
N VAL A 105 11.63 19.51 -9.62
CA VAL A 105 11.26 18.43 -10.54
C VAL A 105 10.51 17.33 -9.79
N ILE A 106 9.48 16.76 -10.41
CA ILE A 106 8.90 15.47 -10.03
C ILE A 106 9.17 14.50 -11.17
N GLY A 107 9.96 13.46 -10.88
CA GLY A 107 10.18 12.32 -11.76
C GLY A 107 9.14 11.24 -11.48
N THR A 108 8.56 10.68 -12.53
CA THR A 108 7.66 9.53 -12.41
C THR A 108 8.00 8.43 -13.41
N TYR A 109 7.75 7.17 -13.02
CA TYR A 109 7.85 6.00 -13.90
C TYR A 109 6.71 5.03 -13.58
N ASP A 110 5.93 4.64 -14.58
CA ASP A 110 4.75 3.76 -14.44
C ASP A 110 5.04 2.28 -14.77
N GLY A 111 6.32 1.91 -14.86
CA GLY A 111 6.75 0.60 -15.35
C GLY A 111 6.91 0.52 -16.88
N ARG A 112 6.56 1.58 -17.62
CA ARG A 112 6.69 1.66 -19.08
C ARG A 112 7.33 2.96 -19.56
N THR A 113 6.89 4.09 -19.02
CA THR A 113 7.25 5.44 -19.47
C THR A 113 7.76 6.26 -18.30
N ALA A 114 8.92 6.88 -18.47
CA ALA A 114 9.43 7.88 -17.55
C ALA A 114 8.93 9.27 -17.98
N ARG A 115 8.52 10.09 -17.00
CA ARG A 115 8.12 11.49 -17.20
C ARG A 115 8.83 12.36 -16.16
N ALA A 116 9.14 13.58 -16.55
CA ALA A 116 9.69 14.60 -15.65
C ALA A 116 8.86 15.87 -15.77
N PHE A 117 8.29 16.30 -14.65
CA PHE A 117 7.52 17.52 -14.54
C PHE A 117 8.37 18.59 -13.86
N VAL A 118 8.50 19.76 -14.46
CA VAL A 118 9.46 20.80 -14.05
C VAL A 118 8.71 22.03 -13.56
N ALA A 119 9.20 22.62 -12.46
CA ALA A 119 8.71 23.88 -11.92
C ALA A 119 8.58 24.97 -13.00
N GLU A 120 7.53 25.79 -12.90
CA GLU A 120 7.22 26.87 -13.85
C GLU A 120 6.90 26.42 -15.29
N ARG A 121 6.93 25.11 -15.58
CA ARG A 121 6.62 24.56 -16.91
C ARG A 121 5.40 23.64 -16.88
N ASP A 122 5.48 22.56 -16.11
CA ASP A 122 4.48 21.50 -16.10
C ASP A 122 4.40 20.72 -14.79
N LEU A 123 5.02 21.19 -13.71
CA LEU A 123 5.00 20.56 -12.38
C LEU A 123 3.59 20.17 -11.91
N GLU A 124 2.62 21.06 -12.11
CA GLU A 124 1.23 20.86 -11.72
C GLU A 124 0.58 19.63 -12.39
N LYS A 125 1.05 19.22 -13.57
CA LYS A 125 0.52 18.03 -14.27
C LYS A 125 0.94 16.72 -13.60
N ALA A 126 1.94 16.75 -12.71
CA ALA A 126 2.35 15.55 -11.95
C ALA A 126 1.21 15.02 -11.08
N VAL A 127 0.34 15.91 -10.58
CA VAL A 127 -0.74 15.58 -9.66
C VAL A 127 -1.72 14.57 -10.25
N GLU A 128 -2.08 14.76 -11.52
CA GLU A 128 -3.00 13.88 -12.26
C GLU A 128 -2.41 12.49 -12.43
N VAL A 129 -1.08 12.42 -12.67
CA VAL A 129 -0.38 11.15 -12.81
C VAL A 129 -0.27 10.43 -11.47
N ILE A 130 0.03 11.15 -10.38
CA ILE A 130 0.08 10.58 -9.03
C ILE A 130 -1.31 10.05 -8.63
N GLU A 131 -2.38 10.82 -8.84
CA GLU A 131 -3.76 10.43 -8.50
C GLU A 131 -4.28 9.23 -9.29
N ALA A 132 -3.79 9.04 -10.51
CA ALA A 132 -4.19 7.91 -11.35
C ALA A 132 -3.65 6.56 -10.84
N HIS A 133 -2.71 6.54 -9.89
CA HIS A 133 -2.05 5.32 -9.44
C HIS A 133 -2.39 4.99 -7.98
N PRO A 134 -2.85 3.75 -7.68
CA PRO A 134 -3.19 3.33 -6.33
C PRO A 134 -1.96 3.04 -5.45
N LEU A 135 -0.77 2.91 -6.03
CA LEU A 135 0.47 2.60 -5.32
C LEU A 135 1.57 3.57 -5.73
N ILE A 136 2.07 4.33 -4.77
CA ILE A 136 3.25 5.17 -4.94
C ILE A 136 4.46 4.48 -4.30
N VAL A 137 5.54 4.34 -5.08
CA VAL A 137 6.80 3.73 -4.65
C VAL A 137 7.88 4.80 -4.68
N THR A 138 8.57 4.99 -3.55
CA THR A 138 9.64 5.98 -3.40
C THR A 138 10.83 5.37 -2.66
N PHE A 139 11.99 5.99 -2.76
CA PHE A 139 13.15 5.65 -1.94
C PHE A 139 13.23 6.61 -0.75
N ASN A 140 12.93 6.13 0.46
CA ASN A 140 12.84 6.98 1.67
C ASN A 140 11.82 8.13 1.58
N GLY A 141 10.95 8.15 0.56
CA GLY A 141 10.04 9.26 0.31
C GLY A 141 8.92 9.42 1.34
N ALA A 142 8.66 8.42 2.18
CA ALA A 142 7.75 8.61 3.33
C ALA A 142 8.27 9.68 4.31
N ALA A 143 9.59 9.84 4.42
CA ALA A 143 10.24 10.81 5.29
C ALA A 143 10.51 12.16 4.60
N PHE A 144 10.55 12.20 3.27
CA PHE A 144 10.95 13.39 2.50
C PHE A 144 9.99 13.70 1.35
N ASP A 145 9.97 12.89 0.30
CA ASP A 145 9.25 13.19 -0.95
C ASP A 145 7.76 13.42 -0.72
N MET A 146 7.06 12.46 -0.11
CA MET A 146 5.61 12.50 0.07
C MET A 146 5.17 13.67 0.98
N PRO A 147 5.86 13.97 2.09
CA PRO A 147 5.61 15.21 2.84
C PRO A 147 5.71 16.49 1.99
N LEU A 148 6.74 16.63 1.14
CA LEU A 148 6.90 17.81 0.27
C LEU A 148 5.81 17.86 -0.80
N ILE A 149 5.57 16.74 -1.48
CA ILE A 149 4.53 16.61 -2.51
C ILE A 149 3.16 16.98 -1.94
N ARG A 150 2.80 16.46 -0.76
CA ARG A 150 1.52 16.78 -0.09
C ARG A 150 1.44 18.25 0.35
N ARG A 151 2.56 18.87 0.73
CA ARG A 151 2.61 20.29 1.10
C ARG A 151 2.47 21.21 -0.12
N HIS A 152 2.99 20.78 -1.27
CA HIS A 152 2.83 21.47 -2.55
C HIS A 152 1.38 21.33 -3.04
N PHE A 153 0.85 20.11 -3.13
CA PHE A 153 -0.50 19.79 -3.59
C PHE A 153 -1.54 19.69 -2.45
N ARG A 154 -1.72 20.75 -1.66
CA ARG A 154 -2.51 20.74 -0.39
C ARG A 154 -3.98 20.29 -0.50
N HIS A 155 -4.57 20.31 -1.68
CA HIS A 155 -5.98 20.01 -1.91
C HIS A 155 -6.24 18.59 -2.43
N HIS A 156 -5.20 17.77 -2.52
CA HIS A 156 -5.28 16.45 -3.13
C HIS A 156 -5.19 15.30 -2.12
N ARG A 157 -5.73 14.13 -2.49
CA ARG A 157 -6.07 13.03 -1.56
C ARG A 157 -5.17 11.79 -1.64
N PHE A 158 -4.07 11.85 -2.40
CA PHE A 158 -3.10 10.75 -2.51
C PHE A 158 -2.19 10.61 -1.28
#